data_AF-A0A1F8RRT0-F1
#
_entry.id   AF-A0A1F8RRT0-F1
#
_cell.length_a   1.000
_cell.length_b   1.000
_cell.length_c   1.000
_cell.angle_alpha   90.00
_cell.angle_beta   90.00
_cell.angle_gamma   90.00
#
_symmetry.space_group_name_H-M   'P 1'
#
loop_
_entity.id
_entity.type
_entity.pdbx_description
1 polymer ?
#
loop_
_entity_poly.entity_id
_entity_poly.type
_entity_poly.pdbx_seq_one_letter_code
_entity_poly.pdbx_strand_id
1 'polypeptide(L)'
;MGHVADARIIYVGLARLPQPLVGSAPGIAVELEVEPRSRQIVAASTNLQFPGLERLLGEILVGKAIDALTGCALLELEVRYSAPFATAVRAAVQAAVGRAVAGAGSRDGASPRSVNGRQSGDEVSPQPAAAPSA
;
A
#
# COMPACT_ATOMS: atom_id res chain seq x y z
N MET A 1 13.04 30.95 10.47
CA MET A 1 11.75 30.48 9.94
C MET A 1 11.83 28.97 9.88
N GLY A 2 11.09 28.26 10.73
CA GLY A 2 11.17 26.80 10.80
C GLY A 2 10.53 26.19 9.55
N HIS A 3 11.29 25.36 8.83
CA HIS A 3 10.71 24.40 7.88
C HIS A 3 9.81 23.47 8.69
N VAL A 4 8.51 23.75 8.71
CA VAL A 4 7.52 22.71 8.97
C VAL A 4 7.64 21.81 7.75
N ALA A 5 8.35 20.69 7.88
CA ALA A 5 8.20 19.62 6.92
C ALA A 5 6.71 19.28 6.93
N ASP A 6 5.98 19.64 5.87
CA ASP A 6 4.60 19.21 5.69
C ASP A 6 4.61 17.69 5.73
N ALA A 7 4.24 17.14 6.88
CA ALA A 7 4.31 15.71 7.13
C ALA A 7 3.22 15.07 6.27
N ARG A 8 3.59 14.47 5.15
CA ARG A 8 2.66 13.70 4.32
C ARG A 8 2.51 12.28 4.86
N ILE A 9 1.31 11.72 4.74
CA ILE A 9 1.04 10.32 5.06
C ILE A 9 0.82 9.57 3.75
N ILE A 10 1.49 8.43 3.61
CA ILE A 10 1.32 7.55 2.45
C ILE A 10 0.41 6.39 2.84
N TYR A 11 -0.69 6.24 2.12
CA TYR A 11 -1.60 5.11 2.26
C TYR A 11 -1.45 4.18 1.07
N VAL A 12 -1.13 2.91 1.35
CA VAL A 12 -0.90 1.91 0.30
C VAL A 12 -2.07 0.93 0.27
N GLY A 13 -2.66 0.79 -0.91
CA GLY A 13 -3.67 -0.22 -1.22
C GLY A 13 -3.12 -1.26 -2.16
N LEU A 14 -3.40 -2.53 -1.87
CA LEU A 14 -2.90 -3.68 -2.61
C LEU A 14 -4.05 -4.46 -3.23
N ALA A 15 -3.87 -4.91 -4.47
CA ALA A 15 -4.77 -5.82 -5.14
C ALA A 15 -4.02 -6.91 -5.89
N ARG A 16 -4.64 -8.07 -6.02
CA ARG A 16 -4.10 -9.18 -6.81
C ARG A 16 -4.48 -9.01 -8.27
N LEU A 17 -3.52 -9.26 -9.17
CA LEU A 17 -3.80 -9.40 -10.59
C LEU A 17 -4.42 -10.78 -10.90
N PRO A 18 -5.29 -10.89 -11.92
CA PRO A 18 -5.75 -12.17 -12.41
C PRO A 18 -4.57 -13.00 -12.96
N GLN A 19 -4.44 -14.26 -12.52
CA GLN A 19 -3.44 -15.22 -13.04
C GLN A 19 -3.90 -15.67 -14.44
N PRO A 20 -3.09 -15.49 -15.51
CA PRO A 20 -1.83 -16.23 -15.68
C PRO A 20 -0.64 -15.38 -16.21
N LEU A 21 -0.73 -14.04 -16.16
CA LEU A 21 0.22 -13.17 -16.86
C LEU A 21 1.62 -13.09 -16.21
N VAL A 22 1.78 -13.50 -14.95
CA VAL A 22 3.08 -13.51 -14.26
C VAL A 22 3.11 -14.66 -13.27
N GLY A 23 4.17 -15.46 -13.29
CA GLY A 23 4.47 -16.44 -12.23
C GLY A 23 4.55 -15.74 -10.85
N SER A 24 4.22 -16.49 -9.79
CA SER A 24 4.07 -15.98 -8.40
C SER A 24 3.34 -14.63 -8.28
N ALA A 25 2.00 -14.66 -8.38
CA ALA A 25 1.05 -13.62 -7.98
C ALA A 25 1.58 -12.15 -7.98
N PRO A 26 1.66 -11.50 -9.15
CA PRO A 26 2.02 -10.09 -9.22
C PRO A 26 0.90 -9.26 -8.58
N GLY A 27 1.24 -8.42 -7.60
CA GLY A 27 0.31 -7.50 -6.97
C GLY A 27 0.39 -6.12 -7.61
N ILE A 28 -0.74 -5.42 -7.68
CA ILE A 28 -0.75 -3.97 -7.87
C ILE A 28 -0.73 -3.30 -6.50
N ALA A 29 0.15 -2.33 -6.36
CA ALA A 29 0.17 -1.37 -5.27
C ALA A 29 -0.19 0.00 -5.82
N VAL A 30 -1.16 0.66 -5.18
CA VAL A 30 -1.46 2.08 -5.39
C VAL A 30 -1.12 2.80 -4.10
N GLU A 31 -0.30 3.83 -4.21
CA GLU A 31 0.09 4.67 -3.09
C GLU A 31 -0.58 6.04 -3.24
N LEU A 32 -1.22 6.50 -2.17
CA LEU A 32 -1.84 7.81 -2.08
C LEU A 32 -1.08 8.64 -1.06
N GLU A 33 -0.50 9.73 -1.51
CA GLU A 33 0.11 10.71 -0.64
C GLU A 33 -0.95 11.73 -0.21
N VAL A 34 -1.07 11.93 1.09
CA VAL A 34 -2.17 12.70 1.70
C VAL A 34 -1.61 13.77 2.61
N GLU A 35 -2.11 14.97 2.42
CA GLU A 35 -1.91 16.09 3.33
C GLU A 35 -2.79 15.90 4.58
N PRO A 36 -2.23 15.72 5.80
CA PRO A 36 -3.03 15.33 6.97
C PRO A 36 -4.03 16.38 7.42
N ARG A 37 -3.74 17.67 7.20
CA ARG A 37 -4.61 18.77 7.65
C ARG A 37 -5.86 18.88 6.78
N SER A 38 -5.68 18.92 5.47
CA SER A 38 -6.78 19.07 4.51
C SER A 38 -7.41 17.73 4.12
N ARG A 39 -6.75 16.62 4.42
CA ARG A 39 -7.11 15.26 3.98
C ARG A 39 -7.27 15.16 2.45
N GLN A 40 -6.53 16.01 1.73
CA GLN A 40 -6.48 16.00 0.27
C GLN A 40 -5.36 15.10 -0.21
N ILE A 41 -5.62 14.40 -1.30
CA ILE A 41 -4.61 13.63 -2.01
C ILE A 41 -3.73 14.61 -2.81
N VAL A 42 -2.42 14.58 -2.57
CA VAL A 42 -1.45 15.44 -3.25
C VAL A 42 -0.67 14.70 -4.34
N ALA A 43 -0.56 13.38 -4.23
CA ALA A 43 0.03 12.53 -5.25
C ALA A 43 -0.60 11.12 -5.24
N ALA A 44 -0.57 10.47 -6.40
CA ALA A 44 -0.94 9.07 -6.55
C ALA A 44 0.09 8.38 -7.45
N SER A 45 0.60 7.22 -7.02
CA SER A 45 1.57 6.41 -7.77
C SER A 45 1.14 4.95 -7.81
N THR A 46 1.74 4.17 -8.72
CA THR A 46 1.47 2.73 -8.81
C THR A 46 2.72 1.95 -9.20
N ASN A 47 2.88 0.74 -8.68
CA ASN A 47 3.96 -0.16 -9.10
C ASN A 47 3.70 -0.77 -10.50
N LEU A 48 2.50 -0.57 -11.07
CA LEU A 48 2.14 -1.12 -12.37
C LEU A 48 2.72 -0.25 -13.48
N GLN A 49 3.69 -0.79 -14.21
CA GLN A 49 4.29 -0.14 -15.37
C GLN A 49 3.34 -0.17 -16.57
N PHE A 50 2.33 0.69 -16.56
CA PHE A 50 1.40 0.87 -17.68
C PHE A 50 1.40 2.34 -18.13
N PRO A 51 1.71 2.63 -19.40
CA PRO A 51 1.77 4.00 -19.89
C PRO A 51 0.48 4.77 -19.62
N GLY A 52 0.59 5.95 -19.03
CA GLY A 52 -0.53 6.85 -18.77
C GLY A 52 -1.40 6.50 -17.55
N LEU A 53 -1.19 5.37 -16.88
CA LEU A 53 -1.98 5.00 -15.69
C LEU A 53 -1.72 5.95 -14.52
N GLU A 54 -0.46 6.21 -14.18
CA GLU A 54 -0.12 7.17 -13.11
C GLU A 54 -0.69 8.56 -13.41
N ARG A 55 -0.60 9.01 -14.65
CA ARG A 55 -1.20 10.27 -15.09
C ARG A 55 -2.72 10.27 -14.89
N LEU A 56 -3.40 9.19 -15.28
CA LEU A 56 -4.85 9.05 -15.11
C LEU A 56 -5.23 9.06 -13.63
N LEU A 57 -4.49 8.34 -12.78
CA LEU A 57 -4.68 8.36 -11.33
C LEU A 57 -4.46 9.77 -10.78
N GLY A 58 -3.44 10.49 -11.27
CA GLY A 58 -3.21 11.89 -10.94
C GLY A 58 -4.40 12.77 -11.28
N GLU A 59 -4.90 12.70 -12.50
CA GLU A 59 -6.05 13.48 -12.98
C GLU A 59 -7.34 13.17 -12.19
N ILE A 60 -7.54 11.91 -11.79
CA ILE A 60 -8.77 11.49 -11.11
C ILE A 60 -8.69 11.70 -9.60
N LEU A 61 -7.54 11.56 -8.96
CA LEU A 61 -7.43 11.48 -7.49
C LEU A 61 -6.83 12.74 -6.87
N VAL A 62 -5.87 13.39 -7.52
CA VAL A 62 -5.15 14.52 -6.92
C VAL A 62 -6.07 15.73 -6.77
N GLY A 63 -5.97 16.40 -5.61
CA GLY A 63 -6.83 17.51 -5.21
C GLY A 63 -8.18 17.09 -4.63
N LYS A 64 -8.56 15.80 -4.73
CA LYS A 64 -9.79 15.30 -4.09
C LYS A 64 -9.56 15.03 -2.61
N ALA A 65 -10.57 15.35 -1.80
CA ALA A 65 -10.62 14.95 -0.40
C ALA A 65 -10.90 13.44 -0.29
N ILE A 66 -10.25 12.77 0.65
CA ILE A 66 -10.38 11.31 0.82
C ILE A 66 -11.80 10.89 1.15
N ASP A 67 -12.51 11.67 1.95
CA ASP A 67 -13.88 11.37 2.32
C ASP A 67 -14.82 11.44 1.10
N ALA A 68 -14.51 12.31 0.13
CA ALA A 68 -15.26 12.44 -1.11
C ALA A 68 -15.03 11.27 -2.09
N LEU A 69 -14.00 10.45 -1.85
CA LEU A 69 -13.68 9.26 -2.66
C LEU A 69 -14.32 7.98 -2.14
N THR A 70 -15.08 8.05 -1.05
CA THR A 70 -15.85 6.91 -0.56
C THR A 70 -17.07 6.65 -1.47
N GLY A 71 -17.33 5.37 -1.80
CA GLY A 71 -18.48 4.99 -2.62
C GLY A 71 -18.30 5.25 -4.14
N CYS A 72 -19.32 5.83 -4.79
CA CYS A 72 -19.44 5.96 -6.24
C CYS A 72 -18.43 6.92 -6.90
N ALA A 73 -17.61 7.64 -6.13
CA ALA A 73 -16.68 8.62 -6.68
C ALA A 73 -15.55 8.02 -7.54
N LEU A 74 -15.32 6.71 -7.43
CA LEU A 74 -14.39 5.98 -8.30
C LEU A 74 -15.01 5.57 -9.64
N LEU A 75 -16.27 5.91 -9.92
CA LEU A 75 -16.92 5.64 -11.20
C LEU A 75 -16.18 6.31 -12.38
N GLU A 76 -15.55 7.48 -12.15
CA GLU A 76 -14.73 8.13 -13.16
C GLU A 76 -13.54 7.24 -13.60
N LEU A 77 -12.93 6.52 -12.66
CA LEU A 77 -11.88 5.54 -12.95
C LEU A 77 -12.43 4.36 -13.75
N GLU A 78 -13.64 3.90 -13.43
CA GLU A 78 -14.29 2.80 -14.16
C GLU A 78 -14.60 3.17 -15.62
N VAL A 79 -15.04 4.40 -15.86
CA VAL A 79 -15.38 4.90 -17.19
C VAL A 79 -14.13 5.17 -18.02
N ARG A 80 -13.10 5.78 -17.43
CA ARG A 80 -11.90 6.23 -18.15
C ARG A 80 -10.84 5.13 -18.28
N TYR A 81 -10.86 4.10 -17.45
CA TYR A 81 -9.90 3.00 -17.49
C TYR A 81 -10.58 1.65 -17.79
N SER A 82 -10.66 1.31 -19.07
CA SER A 82 -11.23 0.05 -19.57
C SER A 82 -10.16 -0.98 -19.97
N ALA A 83 -9.09 -1.10 -19.18
CA ALA A 83 -7.94 -1.95 -19.48
C ALA A 83 -7.99 -3.28 -18.69
N PRO A 84 -7.14 -4.29 -19.01
CA PRO A 84 -7.25 -5.65 -18.45
C PRO A 84 -7.07 -5.73 -16.92
N PHE A 85 -6.55 -4.66 -16.29
CA PHE A 85 -6.31 -4.59 -14.86
C PHE A 85 -7.23 -3.61 -14.13
N ALA A 86 -8.26 -3.08 -14.79
CA ALA A 86 -9.16 -2.06 -14.23
C ALA A 86 -9.76 -2.47 -12.89
N THR A 87 -10.18 -3.73 -12.75
CA THR A 87 -10.71 -4.26 -11.49
C THR A 87 -9.67 -4.26 -10.38
N ALA A 88 -8.43 -4.67 -10.69
CA ALA A 88 -7.36 -4.74 -9.69
C ALA A 88 -6.85 -3.35 -9.29
N VAL A 89 -6.68 -2.43 -10.26
CA VAL A 89 -6.34 -1.03 -9.96
C VAL A 89 -7.42 -0.39 -9.08
N ARG A 90 -8.70 -0.57 -9.41
CA ARG A 90 -9.82 -0.05 -8.62
C ARG A 90 -9.82 -0.60 -7.19
N ALA A 91 -9.62 -1.91 -7.04
CA ALA A 91 -9.54 -2.55 -5.73
C ALA A 91 -8.37 -2.01 -4.91
N ALA A 92 -7.21 -1.77 -5.53
CA ALA A 92 -6.06 -1.16 -4.87
C ALA A 92 -6.36 0.28 -4.42
N VAL A 93 -6.95 1.11 -5.30
CA VAL A 93 -7.37 2.48 -4.93
C VAL A 93 -8.38 2.46 -3.78
N GLN A 94 -9.40 1.60 -3.84
CA GLN A 94 -10.40 1.46 -2.78
C GLN A 94 -9.76 1.05 -1.44
N ALA A 95 -8.81 0.12 -1.47
CA ALA A 95 -8.08 -0.29 -0.28
C ALA A 95 -7.23 0.86 0.31
N ALA A 96 -6.57 1.66 -0.53
CA ALA A 96 -5.80 2.82 -0.09
C ALA A 96 -6.70 3.89 0.54
N VAL A 97 -7.81 4.24 -0.12
CA VAL A 97 -8.80 5.20 0.38
C VAL A 97 -9.42 4.71 1.69
N GLY A 98 -9.82 3.43 1.76
CA GLY A 98 -10.39 2.84 2.98
C GLY A 98 -9.43 2.91 4.18
N ARG A 99 -8.14 2.67 3.95
CA ARG A 99 -7.10 2.86 4.98
C ARG A 99 -6.93 4.32 5.38
N ALA A 100 -7.00 5.24 4.43
CA ALA A 100 -6.87 6.67 4.72
C ALA A 100 -8.08 7.24 5.48
N VAL A 101 -9.27 6.68 5.28
CA VAL A 101 -10.45 6.97 6.09
C VAL A 101 -10.29 6.39 7.50
N ALA A 102 -9.86 5.13 7.63
CA ALA A 102 -9.68 4.47 8.92
C ALA A 102 -8.54 5.08 9.75
N GLY A 103 -7.43 5.45 9.11
CA GLY A 103 -6.25 6.06 9.74
C GLY A 103 -6.53 7.45 10.33
N ALA A 104 -7.53 8.17 9.82
CA ALA A 104 -7.96 9.43 10.41
C ALA A 104 -8.66 9.26 11.77
N GLY A 105 -9.21 8.08 12.06
CA GLY A 105 -9.81 7.74 13.36
C GLY A 105 -8.81 7.18 14.39
N SER A 106 -7.61 6.78 13.95
CA SER A 106 -6.61 6.09 14.78
C SER A 106 -5.45 7.02 15.16
N ARG A 107 -5.78 8.18 15.74
CA ARG A 107 -4.78 9.18 16.15
C ARG A 107 -4.16 8.95 17.52
N ASP A 108 -4.21 7.72 18.05
CA ASP A 108 -3.40 7.30 19.19
C ASP A 108 -2.75 5.95 18.92
N GLY A 109 -1.42 5.96 18.77
CA GLY A 109 -0.58 4.82 19.08
C GLY A 109 -0.43 3.73 18.02
N ALA A 110 0.41 3.96 17.00
CA ALA A 110 1.30 2.91 16.49
C ALA A 110 2.40 3.54 15.62
N SER A 111 3.48 3.97 16.27
CA SER A 111 4.77 4.07 15.57
C SER A 111 5.09 2.69 14.96
N PRO A 112 5.55 2.61 13.71
CA PRO A 112 6.08 1.36 13.19
C PRO A 112 7.30 1.01 14.05
N ARG A 113 7.21 -0.10 14.80
CA ARG A 113 8.40 -0.71 15.40
C ARG A 113 9.34 -1.04 14.25
N SER A 114 10.46 -0.32 14.20
CA SER A 114 11.65 -0.73 13.45
C SER A 114 11.98 -2.17 13.86
N VAL A 115 11.68 -3.14 13.00
CA VAL A 115 12.28 -4.46 13.07
C VAL A 115 13.69 -4.30 12.57
N ASN A 116 14.60 -4.01 13.50
CA ASN A 116 16.02 -4.07 13.25
C ASN A 116 16.61 -5.13 14.18
N GLY A 117 17.07 -6.22 13.57
CA GLY A 117 18.16 -7.08 14.04
C GLY A 117 18.01 -7.80 15.37
N ARG A 118 17.80 -9.12 15.29
CA ARG A 118 18.73 -10.07 15.91
C ARG A 118 18.67 -11.41 15.17
N GLN A 119 19.62 -11.59 14.27
CA GLN A 119 20.24 -12.89 14.06
C GLN A 119 20.73 -13.38 15.43
N SER A 120 20.27 -14.54 15.84
CA SER A 120 20.96 -15.34 16.84
C SER A 120 21.00 -16.73 16.27
N GLY A 121 22.18 -17.10 15.77
CA GLY A 121 22.48 -18.47 15.41
C GLY A 121 22.38 -19.32 16.66
N ASP A 122 21.59 -20.38 16.56
CA ASP A 122 21.69 -21.50 17.48
C ASP A 122 22.47 -22.59 16.76
N GLU A 123 23.75 -22.63 17.11
CA GLU A 123 24.71 -23.65 16.76
C GLU A 123 24.26 -24.96 17.44
N VAL A 124 23.63 -25.85 16.66
CA VAL A 124 23.27 -27.19 17.13
C VAL A 124 24.55 -28.00 17.32
N SER A 125 25.02 -28.07 18.56
CA SER A 125 26.02 -29.04 19.00
C SER A 125 25.41 -30.45 19.04
N PRO A 126 25.99 -31.46 18.36
CA PRO A 126 25.58 -32.85 18.53
C PRO A 126 26.14 -33.45 19.82
N GLN A 127 25.24 -34.03 20.60
CA GLN A 127 25.44 -34.75 21.85
C GLN A 127 26.21 -36.07 21.64
N PRO A 128 27.15 -36.48 22.52
CA PRO A 128 27.85 -37.76 22.39
C PRO A 128 26.97 -38.92 22.88
N ALA A 129 26.89 -39.98 22.08
CA ALA A 129 26.20 -41.21 22.42
C ALA A 129 26.98 -42.01 23.46
N ALA A 130 26.30 -42.40 24.55
CA ALA A 130 26.79 -43.30 25.57
C ALA A 130 27.03 -44.71 25.00
N ALA A 131 28.17 -45.31 25.38
CA ALA A 131 28.48 -46.70 25.11
C ALA A 131 27.59 -47.64 25.97
N PRO A 132 27.14 -48.79 25.44
CA PRO A 132 26.52 -49.82 26.25
C PRO A 132 27.58 -50.60 27.04
N SER A 133 27.35 -50.76 28.34
CA SER A 133 28.11 -51.66 29.22
C SER A 133 27.86 -53.13 28.87
N ALA A 134 28.93 -53.92 28.87
CA ALA A 134 28.95 -55.35 29.14
C ALA A 134 30.18 -55.65 30.00
#